data_AF-A0A094AX32-F1
#
_entry.id   AF-A0A094AX32-F1
#
_cell.length_a   1.000
_cell.length_b   1.000
_cell.length_c   1.000
_cell.angle_alpha   90.00
_cell.angle_beta   90.00
_cell.angle_gamma   90.00
#
_symmetry.space_group_name_H-M   'P 1'
#
loop_
_entity.id
_entity.type
_entity.pdbx_description
1 polymer ?
#
loop_
_entity_poly.entity_id
_entity_poly.type
_entity_poly.pdbx_seq_one_letter_code
_entity_poly.pdbx_strand_id
1 'polypeptide(L)'
;AIRSSLKYSIVELTISLLTFALFVNSAILILAGASLPGSAAEASLFDIHALLASTIAPAAGTVFALALLFSGISAGIVCTIAGQMVSEGALRWTAAPWLRRLITRSISITPSIIIAAAVGKDGLTAALNGSQVALSVALPFVSAPIIYFTCRSRYMTVRPPRPVEPQADDDSDDEAEALPSVTPGVEGAMSEDAKTEGAVPASTTTLPPPGGSEAKSNSAPRDPEPRDDVADAVEGAYASSLDEDAAGEGVVNYKNGWVATVFAVLVWLFIAVMNVANLALLGLGK
;
A
#
# COMPACT_ATOMS: atom_id res chain seq x y z
N ALA A 1 -9.02 9.38 -13.85
CA ALA A 1 -8.21 8.21 -13.44
C ALA A 1 -8.54 7.72 -12.03
N ILE A 2 -8.30 8.53 -10.98
CA ILE A 2 -8.43 8.15 -9.55
C ILE A 2 -9.74 7.41 -9.22
N ARG A 3 -10.91 7.99 -9.57
CA ARG A 3 -12.21 7.37 -9.31
C ARG A 3 -12.39 6.01 -9.99
N SER A 4 -11.80 5.81 -11.16
CA SER A 4 -11.84 4.53 -11.87
C SER A 4 -10.95 3.52 -11.16
N SER A 5 -9.69 3.88 -10.88
CA SER A 5 -8.72 3.03 -10.19
C SER A 5 -9.20 2.59 -8.81
N LEU A 6 -9.80 3.49 -8.03
CA LEU A 6 -10.37 3.16 -6.71
C LEU A 6 -11.53 2.16 -6.83
N LYS A 7 -12.45 2.35 -7.77
CA LYS A 7 -13.57 1.42 -8.00
C LYS A 7 -13.07 0.04 -8.42
N TYR A 8 -12.14 -0.01 -9.38
CA TYR A 8 -11.53 -1.27 -9.81
C TYR A 8 -10.83 -1.98 -8.66
N SER A 9 -10.01 -1.27 -7.89
CA SER A 9 -9.30 -1.83 -6.73
C SER A 9 -10.28 -2.36 -5.67
N ILE A 10 -11.34 -1.61 -5.33
CA ILE A 10 -12.36 -2.08 -4.38
C ILE A 10 -13.06 -3.33 -4.89
N VAL A 11 -13.46 -3.36 -6.17
CA VAL A 11 -14.15 -4.51 -6.76
C VAL A 11 -13.23 -5.74 -6.79
N GLU A 12 -11.98 -5.57 -7.23
CA GLU A 12 -10.99 -6.64 -7.28
C GLU A 12 -10.70 -7.22 -5.89
N LEU A 13 -10.46 -6.36 -4.90
CA LEU A 13 -10.25 -6.79 -3.51
C LEU A 13 -11.49 -7.46 -2.92
N THR A 14 -12.69 -6.93 -3.19
CA THR A 14 -13.95 -7.50 -2.69
C THR A 14 -14.21 -8.87 -3.29
N ILE A 15 -14.06 -9.03 -4.62
CA ILE A 15 -14.23 -10.32 -5.30
C ILE A 15 -13.19 -11.32 -4.81
N SER A 16 -11.93 -10.91 -4.66
CA SER A 16 -10.85 -11.77 -4.16
C SER A 16 -11.13 -12.25 -2.73
N LEU A 17 -11.52 -11.35 -1.83
CA LEU A 17 -11.82 -11.70 -0.43
C LEU A 17 -13.09 -12.56 -0.31
N LEU A 18 -14.17 -12.21 -1.00
CA LEU A 18 -15.45 -12.93 -0.88
C LEU A 18 -15.47 -14.25 -1.64
N THR A 19 -14.72 -14.36 -2.74
CA THR A 19 -14.72 -15.59 -3.55
C THR A 19 -13.57 -16.48 -3.12
N PHE A 20 -12.33 -16.02 -3.24
CA PHE A 20 -11.17 -16.87 -3.03
C PHE A 20 -10.89 -17.11 -1.53
N ALA A 21 -10.77 -16.05 -0.74
CA ALA A 21 -10.42 -16.21 0.68
C ALA A 21 -11.53 -16.92 1.46
N LEU A 22 -12.80 -16.55 1.26
CA LEU A 22 -13.93 -17.21 1.89
C LEU A 22 -14.05 -18.68 1.46
N PHE A 23 -13.86 -19.00 0.19
CA PHE A 23 -13.87 -20.38 -0.30
C PHE A 23 -12.79 -21.22 0.38
N VAL A 24 -11.55 -20.74 0.44
CA VAL A 24 -10.44 -21.47 1.08
C VAL A 24 -10.68 -21.63 2.58
N ASN A 25 -11.07 -20.57 3.29
CA ASN A 25 -11.35 -20.62 4.72
C ASN A 25 -12.51 -21.59 5.03
N SER A 26 -13.56 -21.58 4.22
CA SER A 26 -14.70 -22.49 4.36
C SER A 26 -14.34 -23.93 4.02
N ALA A 27 -13.53 -24.16 2.98
CA ALA A 27 -13.08 -25.49 2.59
C ALA A 27 -12.26 -26.15 3.70
N ILE A 28 -11.35 -25.40 4.35
CA ILE A 28 -10.55 -25.90 5.47
C ILE A 28 -11.46 -26.22 6.67
N LEU A 29 -12.46 -25.37 6.98
CA LEU A 29 -13.41 -25.63 8.06
C LEU A 29 -14.29 -26.85 7.79
N ILE A 30 -14.80 -27.01 6.57
CA ILE A 30 -15.60 -28.18 6.17
C ILE A 30 -14.75 -29.45 6.23
N LEU A 31 -13.51 -29.40 5.73
CA LEU A 31 -12.57 -30.52 5.79
C LEU A 31 -12.29 -30.92 7.24
N ALA A 32 -12.03 -29.93 8.11
CA ALA A 32 -11.84 -30.18 9.52
C ALA A 32 -13.09 -30.81 10.15
N GLY A 33 -14.28 -30.23 9.92
CA GLY A 33 -15.54 -30.76 10.44
C GLY A 33 -15.92 -32.15 9.94
N ALA A 34 -15.55 -32.50 8.71
CA ALA A 34 -15.81 -33.82 8.13
C ALA A 34 -14.79 -34.89 8.56
N SER A 35 -13.56 -34.49 8.89
CA SER A 35 -12.47 -35.43 9.19
C SER A 35 -12.22 -35.63 10.69
N LEU A 36 -12.68 -34.70 11.53
CA LEU A 36 -12.50 -34.76 12.98
C LEU A 36 -13.72 -35.44 13.64
N PRO A 37 -13.52 -36.45 14.51
CA PRO A 37 -14.60 -36.94 15.37
C PRO A 37 -15.05 -35.83 16.33
N GLY A 38 -16.34 -35.81 16.70
CA GLY A 38 -17.07 -34.70 17.33
C GLY A 38 -16.58 -34.16 18.68
N SER A 39 -15.38 -34.51 19.14
CA SER A 39 -14.72 -33.99 20.34
C SER A 39 -13.33 -33.38 20.09
N ALA A 40 -12.87 -33.24 18.85
CA ALA A 40 -11.56 -32.65 18.56
C ALA A 40 -11.64 -31.10 18.54
N ALA A 41 -11.84 -30.51 19.72
CA ALA A 41 -11.89 -29.05 19.89
C ALA A 41 -10.54 -28.37 19.57
N GLU A 42 -9.44 -29.12 19.52
CA GLU A 42 -8.09 -28.62 19.24
C GLU A 42 -7.34 -29.57 18.29
N ALA A 43 -7.79 -29.68 17.04
CA ALA A 43 -6.99 -30.39 16.04
C ALA A 43 -5.79 -29.54 15.61
N SER A 44 -4.60 -30.10 15.77
CA SER A 44 -3.38 -29.47 15.29
C SER A 44 -3.21 -29.64 13.78
N LEU A 45 -2.35 -28.82 13.19
CA LEU A 45 -1.93 -28.95 11.79
C LEU A 45 -1.40 -30.35 11.45
N PHE A 46 -0.72 -30.99 12.41
CA PHE A 46 -0.20 -32.35 12.26
C PHE A 46 -1.31 -33.39 12.22
N ASP A 47 -2.38 -33.18 12.99
CA ASP A 47 -3.54 -34.09 13.00
C ASP A 47 -4.29 -33.99 11.66
N ILE A 48 -4.46 -32.78 11.13
CA ILE A 48 -5.06 -32.57 9.81
C ILE A 48 -4.25 -33.27 8.72
N HIS A 49 -2.91 -33.16 8.75
CA HIS A 49 -2.05 -33.88 7.81
C HIS A 49 -2.19 -35.40 7.91
N ALA A 50 -2.17 -35.95 9.15
CA ALA A 50 -2.31 -37.39 9.38
C ALA A 50 -3.70 -37.90 8.97
N LEU A 51 -4.76 -37.13 9.22
CA LEU A 51 -6.12 -37.43 8.82
C LEU A 51 -6.27 -37.42 7.30
N LEU A 52 -5.75 -36.41 6.61
CA LEU A 52 -5.75 -36.36 5.15
C LEU A 52 -5.03 -37.56 4.53
N ALA A 53 -3.86 -37.91 5.08
CA ALA A 53 -3.06 -39.04 4.60
C ALA A 53 -3.76 -40.39 4.79
N SER A 54 -4.53 -40.55 5.88
CA SER A 54 -5.18 -41.82 6.24
C SER A 54 -6.61 -41.97 5.69
N THR A 55 -7.36 -40.87 5.53
CA THR A 55 -8.77 -40.89 5.10
C THR A 55 -8.93 -40.77 3.59
N ILE A 56 -8.08 -39.98 2.92
CA ILE A 56 -8.18 -39.77 1.46
C ILE A 56 -7.12 -40.59 0.74
N ALA A 57 -5.84 -40.23 0.91
CA ALA A 57 -4.69 -40.91 0.33
C ALA A 57 -3.40 -40.33 0.92
N PRO A 58 -2.29 -41.10 0.97
CA PRO A 58 -0.99 -40.57 1.39
C PRO A 58 -0.55 -39.33 0.61
N ALA A 59 -0.91 -39.26 -0.68
CA ALA A 59 -0.64 -38.10 -1.54
C ALA A 59 -1.41 -36.83 -1.13
N ALA A 60 -2.57 -36.94 -0.47
CA ALA A 60 -3.32 -35.78 0.00
C ALA A 60 -2.58 -35.05 1.14
N GLY A 61 -1.95 -35.81 2.06
CA GLY A 61 -1.10 -35.25 3.11
C GLY A 61 0.10 -34.48 2.54
N THR A 62 0.79 -35.05 1.55
CA THR A 62 1.95 -34.38 0.93
C THR A 62 1.56 -33.10 0.19
N VAL A 63 0.43 -33.10 -0.53
CA VAL A 63 -0.10 -31.89 -1.19
C VAL A 63 -0.45 -30.82 -0.15
N PHE A 64 -1.05 -31.20 0.98
CA PHE A 64 -1.34 -30.27 2.07
C PHE A 64 -0.06 -29.67 2.68
N ALA A 65 0.97 -30.48 2.93
CA ALA A 65 2.25 -30.01 3.43
C ALA A 65 2.94 -29.04 2.44
N LEU A 66 2.91 -29.34 1.14
CA LEU A 66 3.42 -28.45 0.09
C LEU A 66 2.61 -27.14 0.00
N ALA A 67 1.29 -27.21 0.12
CA ALA A 67 0.43 -26.03 0.14
C ALA A 67 0.75 -25.10 1.32
N LEU A 68 0.96 -25.66 2.52
CA LEU A 68 1.39 -24.90 3.69
C LEU A 68 2.77 -24.25 3.50
N LEU A 69 3.71 -24.98 2.89
CA LEU A 69 5.04 -24.45 2.57
C LEU A 69 4.94 -23.25 1.61
N PHE A 70 4.20 -23.38 0.52
CA PHE A 70 4.00 -22.28 -0.44
C PHE A 70 3.24 -21.10 0.18
N SER A 71 2.24 -21.36 1.02
CA SER A 71 1.53 -20.32 1.76
C SER A 71 2.48 -19.51 2.66
N GLY A 72 3.35 -20.19 3.42
CA GLY A 72 4.34 -19.52 4.27
C GLY A 72 5.40 -18.72 3.49
N ILE A 73 5.78 -19.19 2.30
CA ILE A 73 6.70 -18.44 1.42
C ILE A 73 6.03 -17.17 0.89
N SER A 74 4.78 -17.28 0.41
CA SER A 74 4.01 -16.14 -0.09
C SER A 74 3.74 -15.09 0.99
N ALA A 75 3.28 -15.52 2.17
CA ALA A 75 3.05 -14.65 3.32
C ALA A 75 4.30 -13.87 3.72
N GLY A 76 5.48 -14.50 3.65
CA GLY A 76 6.75 -13.83 3.93
C GLY A 76 7.10 -12.70 2.95
N ILE A 77 6.72 -12.84 1.67
CA ILE A 77 6.94 -11.79 0.65
C ILE A 77 6.01 -10.61 0.92
N VAL A 78 4.72 -10.87 1.11
CA VAL A 78 3.72 -9.83 1.41
C VAL A 78 4.08 -9.08 2.71
N CYS A 79 4.50 -9.81 3.74
CA CYS A 79 4.97 -9.22 5.01
C CYS A 79 6.18 -8.30 4.81
N THR A 80 7.11 -8.66 3.93
CA THR A 80 8.28 -7.81 3.65
C THR A 80 7.82 -6.50 2.99
N ILE A 81 6.98 -6.58 1.96
CA ILE A 81 6.45 -5.41 1.24
C ILE A 81 5.66 -4.50 2.18
N ALA A 82 4.72 -5.06 2.95
CA ALA A 82 3.95 -4.32 3.95
C ALA A 82 4.86 -3.69 5.03
N GLY A 83 5.87 -4.43 5.49
CA GLY A 83 6.87 -3.93 6.43
C GLY A 83 7.66 -2.75 5.88
N GLN A 84 7.95 -2.71 4.57
CA GLN A 84 8.57 -1.54 3.95
C GLN A 84 7.65 -0.33 3.97
N MET A 85 6.39 -0.50 3.54
CA MET A 85 5.39 0.56 3.53
C MET A 85 5.20 1.17 4.94
N VAL A 86 5.16 0.32 5.97
CA VAL A 86 4.99 0.77 7.36
C VAL A 86 6.27 1.43 7.90
N SER A 87 7.45 0.86 7.70
CA SER A 87 8.70 1.42 8.25
C SER A 87 9.13 2.72 7.59
N GLU A 88 8.93 2.86 6.28
CA GLU A 88 9.21 4.10 5.56
C GLU A 88 8.16 5.18 5.88
N GLY A 89 6.88 4.78 6.01
CA GLY A 89 5.80 5.69 6.37
C GLY A 89 5.85 6.17 7.83
N ALA A 90 6.00 5.25 8.79
CA ALA A 90 5.87 5.56 10.22
C ALA A 90 7.20 5.85 10.92
N LEU A 91 8.26 5.11 10.60
CA LEU A 91 9.57 5.20 11.28
C LEU A 91 10.61 5.98 10.46
N ARG A 92 10.28 6.37 9.21
CA ARG A 92 11.21 6.97 8.22
C ARG A 92 12.54 6.20 8.11
N TRP A 93 12.50 4.90 8.34
CA TRP A 93 13.68 4.05 8.34
C TRP A 93 13.74 3.24 7.05
N THR A 94 14.77 3.50 6.26
CA THR A 94 15.08 2.73 5.05
C THR A 94 16.15 1.68 5.39
N ALA A 95 15.88 0.43 5.04
CA ALA A 95 16.82 -0.68 5.16
C ALA A 95 16.72 -1.53 3.89
N ALA A 96 17.81 -2.22 3.53
CA ALA A 96 17.79 -3.11 2.38
C ALA A 96 16.71 -4.21 2.54
N PRO A 97 15.91 -4.52 1.50
CA PRO A 97 14.79 -5.47 1.63
C PRO A 97 15.21 -6.85 2.16
N TRP A 98 16.39 -7.33 1.77
CA TRP A 98 16.93 -8.62 2.22
C TRP A 98 17.27 -8.61 3.71
N LEU A 99 17.84 -7.51 4.22
CA LEU A 99 18.25 -7.37 5.61
C LEU A 99 17.01 -7.27 6.51
N ARG A 100 16.03 -6.48 6.09
CA ARG A 100 14.73 -6.37 6.77
C ARG A 100 14.05 -7.75 6.85
N ARG A 101 14.03 -8.50 5.75
CA ARG A 101 13.48 -9.86 5.71
C ARG A 101 14.22 -10.81 6.65
N LEU A 102 15.56 -10.74 6.70
CA LEU A 102 16.36 -11.58 7.58
C LEU A 102 16.08 -11.26 9.06
N ILE A 103 16.08 -9.98 9.43
CA ILE A 103 15.82 -9.55 10.82
C ILE A 103 14.42 -9.97 11.27
N THR A 104 13.38 -9.64 10.51
CA THR A 104 12.00 -9.98 10.86
C THR A 104 11.79 -11.49 10.93
N ARG A 105 12.41 -12.27 10.03
CA ARG A 105 12.37 -13.72 10.09
C ARG A 105 13.14 -14.29 11.28
N SER A 106 14.33 -13.79 11.58
CA SER A 106 15.08 -14.24 12.74
C SER A 106 14.28 -14.02 14.02
N ILE A 107 13.72 -12.82 14.22
CA ILE A 107 12.89 -12.49 15.39
C ILE A 107 11.65 -13.40 15.48
N SER A 108 11.01 -13.71 14.35
CA SER A 108 9.81 -14.57 14.32
C SER A 108 10.12 -16.07 14.46
N ILE A 109 11.24 -16.53 13.90
CA ILE A 109 11.63 -17.95 13.89
C ILE A 109 12.26 -18.35 15.23
N THR A 110 13.03 -17.48 15.87
CA THR A 110 13.68 -17.77 17.16
C THR A 110 12.72 -18.32 18.22
N PRO A 111 11.58 -17.68 18.57
CA PRO A 111 10.65 -18.23 19.56
C PRO A 111 10.04 -19.55 19.09
N SER A 112 9.77 -19.69 17.78
CA SER A 112 9.24 -20.92 17.20
C SER A 112 10.21 -22.10 17.34
N ILE A 113 11.51 -21.88 17.09
CA ILE A 113 12.55 -22.90 17.24
C ILE A 113 12.71 -23.30 18.71
N ILE A 114 12.72 -22.33 19.63
CA ILE A 114 12.86 -22.60 21.07
C ILE A 114 11.68 -23.46 21.55
N ILE A 115 10.45 -23.10 21.19
CA ILE A 115 9.25 -23.85 21.56
C ILE A 115 9.26 -25.24 20.94
N ALA A 116 9.66 -25.38 19.67
CA ALA A 116 9.75 -26.67 19.01
C ALA A 116 10.81 -27.58 19.66
N ALA A 117 11.95 -27.04 20.09
CA ALA A 117 13.01 -27.80 20.74
C ALA A 117 12.68 -28.19 22.19
N ALA A 118 11.97 -27.33 22.93
CA ALA A 118 11.66 -27.55 24.34
C ALA A 118 10.37 -28.35 24.58
N VAL A 119 9.31 -28.08 23.80
CA VAL A 119 7.95 -28.60 24.03
C VAL A 119 7.46 -29.47 22.87
N GLY A 120 7.94 -29.22 21.65
CA GLY A 120 7.54 -30.00 20.47
C GLY A 120 6.20 -29.58 19.87
N LYS A 121 5.42 -30.56 19.39
CA LYS A 121 4.17 -30.36 18.62
C LYS A 121 3.13 -29.52 19.35
N ASP A 122 2.89 -29.83 20.63
CA ASP A 122 1.80 -29.20 21.39
C ASP A 122 2.12 -27.73 21.69
N GLY A 123 3.38 -27.45 22.02
CA GLY A 123 3.88 -26.09 22.17
C GLY A 123 3.77 -25.28 20.88
N LEU A 124 4.09 -25.88 19.72
CA LEU A 124 3.96 -25.20 18.43
C LEU A 124 2.50 -24.91 18.10
N THR A 125 1.58 -25.83 18.39
CA THR A 125 0.14 -25.64 18.21
C THR A 125 -0.37 -24.50 19.09
N ALA A 126 0.04 -24.47 20.37
CA ALA A 126 -0.29 -23.38 21.28
C ALA A 126 0.29 -22.04 20.81
N ALA A 127 1.52 -22.02 20.28
CA ALA A 127 2.13 -20.81 19.73
C ALA A 127 1.40 -20.29 18.48
N LEU A 128 0.92 -21.19 17.61
CA LEU A 128 0.09 -20.84 16.46
C LEU A 128 -1.24 -20.23 16.89
N ASN A 129 -1.94 -20.85 17.86
CA ASN A 129 -3.18 -20.32 18.40
C ASN A 129 -2.96 -18.97 19.09
N GLY A 130 -1.90 -18.85 19.90
CA GLY A 130 -1.52 -17.60 20.56
C GLY A 130 -1.20 -16.48 19.55
N SER A 131 -0.61 -16.80 18.41
CA SER A 131 -0.34 -15.82 17.34
C SER A 131 -1.63 -15.29 16.72
N GLN A 132 -2.67 -16.11 16.60
CA GLN A 132 -4.00 -15.66 16.13
C GLN A 132 -4.63 -14.69 17.13
N VAL A 133 -4.52 -14.98 18.43
CA VAL A 133 -4.99 -14.08 19.49
C VAL A 133 -4.20 -12.78 19.49
N ALA A 134 -2.88 -12.84 19.36
CA ALA A 134 -2.04 -11.64 19.27
C ALA A 134 -2.43 -10.76 18.08
N LEU A 135 -2.69 -11.37 16.91
CA LEU A 135 -3.17 -10.66 15.73
C LEU A 135 -4.53 -10.01 15.99
N SER A 136 -5.47 -10.73 16.61
CA SER A 136 -6.79 -10.19 16.92
C SER A 136 -6.68 -8.95 17.81
N VAL A 137 -5.84 -8.99 18.86
CA VAL A 137 -5.58 -7.87 19.77
C VAL A 137 -4.95 -6.68 19.05
N ALA A 138 -4.09 -6.90 18.05
CA ALA A 138 -3.45 -5.81 17.30
C ALA A 138 -4.41 -5.10 16.32
N LEU A 139 -5.41 -5.80 15.78
CA LEU A 139 -6.30 -5.27 14.74
C LEU A 139 -7.04 -3.97 15.12
N PRO A 140 -7.64 -3.80 16.31
CA PRO A 140 -8.30 -2.55 16.72
C PRO A 140 -7.39 -1.32 16.67
N PHE A 141 -6.14 -1.48 17.12
CA PHE A 141 -5.18 -0.39 17.20
C PHE A 141 -4.72 0.06 15.81
N VAL A 142 -4.56 -0.87 14.88
CA VAL A 142 -4.18 -0.55 13.50
C VAL A 142 -5.37 0.00 12.70
N SER A 143 -6.58 -0.52 12.93
CA SER A 143 -7.78 -0.11 12.19
C SER A 143 -8.35 1.24 12.64
N ALA A 144 -8.22 1.63 13.91
CA ALA A 144 -8.69 2.91 14.42
C ALA A 144 -8.19 4.14 13.62
N PRO A 145 -6.87 4.34 13.41
CA PRO A 145 -6.38 5.47 12.62
C PRO A 145 -6.81 5.38 11.15
N ILE A 146 -6.88 4.18 10.57
CA ILE A 146 -7.33 4.00 9.18
C ILE A 146 -8.79 4.45 9.02
N ILE A 147 -9.67 4.06 9.94
CA ILE A 147 -11.07 4.48 9.93
C ILE A 147 -11.17 6.00 10.12
N TYR A 148 -10.41 6.56 11.07
CA TYR A 148 -10.41 8.01 11.30
C TYR A 148 -9.99 8.80 10.05
N PHE A 149 -8.91 8.42 9.39
CA PHE A 149 -8.42 9.12 8.19
C PHE A 149 -9.36 8.95 7.00
N THR A 150 -9.95 7.78 6.81
CA THR A 150 -10.89 7.53 5.69
C THR A 150 -12.25 8.22 5.87
N CYS A 151 -12.62 8.60 7.10
CA CYS A 151 -13.87 9.31 7.37
C CYS A 151 -13.74 10.84 7.32
N ARG A 152 -12.51 11.38 7.34
CA ARG A 152 -12.29 12.84 7.34
C ARG A 152 -12.04 13.39 5.94
N SER A 153 -12.90 14.34 5.54
CA SER A 153 -12.79 15.10 4.29
C SER A 153 -11.41 15.72 4.08
N ARG A 154 -10.78 16.24 5.14
CA ARG A 154 -9.46 16.86 5.09
C ARG A 154 -8.38 15.95 4.50
N TYR A 155 -8.49 14.63 4.69
CA TYR A 155 -7.49 13.66 4.23
C TYR A 155 -7.89 12.91 2.94
N MET A 156 -9.17 12.97 2.53
CA MET A 156 -9.70 12.29 1.35
C MET A 156 -10.17 13.25 0.23
N THR A 157 -9.62 14.46 0.17
CA THR A 157 -9.88 15.43 -0.92
C THR A 157 -8.71 15.52 -1.88
N VAL A 158 -9.01 15.45 -3.18
CA VAL A 158 -8.02 15.72 -4.24
C VAL A 158 -8.29 17.11 -4.80
N ARG A 159 -7.26 17.97 -4.78
CA ARG A 159 -7.30 19.28 -5.43
C ARG A 159 -6.85 19.13 -6.89
N PRO A 160 -7.52 19.79 -7.85
CA PRO A 160 -7.05 19.79 -9.23
C PRO A 160 -5.67 20.47 -9.33
N PRO A 161 -4.81 20.08 -10.29
CA PRO A 161 -3.58 20.79 -10.56
C PRO A 161 -3.89 22.26 -10.84
N ARG A 162 -3.17 23.18 -10.19
CA ARG A 162 -3.29 24.61 -10.48
C ARG A 162 -2.98 24.81 -11.97
N PRO A 163 -3.82 25.55 -12.74
CA PRO A 163 -3.44 25.93 -14.09
C PRO A 163 -2.08 26.62 -14.02
N VAL A 164 -1.12 26.15 -14.82
CA VAL A 164 0.08 26.94 -15.08
C VAL A 164 -0.42 28.10 -15.93
N GLU A 165 -0.55 29.28 -15.33
CA GLU A 165 -0.81 30.50 -16.09
C GLU A 165 0.30 30.61 -17.16
N PRO A 166 -0.05 30.86 -18.44
CA PRO A 166 0.95 31.23 -19.41
C PRO A 166 1.69 32.42 -18.83
N GLN A 167 3.01 32.27 -18.65
CA GLN A 167 3.88 33.38 -18.32
C GLN A 167 3.67 34.38 -19.46
N ALA A 168 2.98 35.48 -19.17
CA ALA A 168 2.86 36.57 -20.12
C ALA A 168 4.29 37.02 -20.40
N ASP A 169 4.73 36.84 -21.65
CA ASP A 169 5.93 37.48 -22.14
C ASP A 169 5.70 38.98 -21.96
N ASP A 170 6.30 39.54 -20.91
CA ASP A 170 6.27 40.96 -20.60
C ASP A 170 7.22 41.66 -21.59
N ASP A 171 6.73 41.83 -22.82
CA ASP A 171 7.28 42.79 -23.78
C ASP A 171 6.92 44.20 -23.28
N SER A 172 7.81 44.82 -22.50
CA SER A 172 8.00 46.29 -22.53
C SER A 172 9.34 46.74 -21.94
N ASP A 173 10.17 47.23 -22.86
CA ASP A 173 11.03 48.42 -22.78
C ASP A 173 12.20 48.48 -21.78
N ASP A 174 13.42 48.31 -22.30
CA ASP A 174 14.59 49.04 -21.83
C ASP A 174 15.35 49.64 -23.02
N GLU A 175 15.70 50.93 -22.88
CA GLU A 175 16.11 51.83 -23.95
C GLU A 175 17.54 51.60 -24.50
N ALA A 176 17.67 51.93 -25.80
CA ALA A 176 18.78 52.59 -26.49
C ALA A 176 20.24 52.39 -26.00
N GLU A 177 21.03 51.70 -26.83
CA GLU A 177 22.44 52.04 -27.11
C GLU A 177 22.71 51.74 -28.60
N ALA A 178 23.47 52.63 -29.25
CA ALA A 178 23.47 52.86 -30.69
C ALA A 178 24.73 52.36 -31.42
N LEU A 179 24.57 52.14 -32.74
CA LEU A 179 25.55 52.18 -33.86
C LEU A 179 26.28 50.87 -34.26
N PRO A 180 26.73 50.71 -35.54
CA PRO A 180 26.01 51.00 -36.80
C PRO A 180 26.23 49.97 -37.95
N SER A 181 25.29 49.96 -38.90
CA SER A 181 25.40 49.74 -40.36
C SER A 181 26.41 48.72 -40.98
N VAL A 182 25.89 47.72 -41.70
CA VAL A 182 26.37 47.31 -43.04
C VAL A 182 25.18 46.93 -43.94
N THR A 183 25.19 47.46 -45.15
CA THR A 183 24.20 47.45 -46.26
C THR A 183 24.09 46.12 -47.05
N PRO A 184 23.11 45.98 -47.98
CA PRO A 184 22.63 44.70 -48.52
C PRO A 184 23.22 44.32 -49.90
N GLY A 185 23.11 43.03 -50.27
CA GLY A 185 23.30 42.49 -51.65
C GLY A 185 22.67 41.08 -51.71
N VAL A 186 21.55 40.84 -52.40
CA VAL A 186 21.30 40.62 -53.85
C VAL A 186 21.87 39.29 -54.38
N GLU A 187 21.06 38.64 -55.24
CA GLU A 187 21.19 37.34 -55.97
C GLU A 187 20.52 36.14 -55.26
N GLY A 188 19.62 35.35 -55.84
CA GLY A 188 19.13 35.20 -57.21
C GLY A 188 18.87 33.71 -57.53
N ALA A 189 17.81 33.42 -58.30
CA ALA A 189 17.39 32.13 -58.92
C ALA A 189 16.60 31.12 -58.04
N MET A 190 15.31 30.79 -58.32
CA MET A 190 14.73 29.94 -59.42
C MET A 190 15.37 28.53 -59.47
N SER A 191 14.67 27.40 -59.54
CA SER A 191 13.29 27.04 -59.94
C SER A 191 13.00 25.55 -59.61
N GLU A 192 11.71 25.14 -59.76
CA GLU A 192 11.23 23.79 -60.16
C GLU A 192 11.37 22.60 -59.16
N ASP A 193 10.50 21.59 -59.08
CA ASP A 193 9.24 21.26 -59.74
C ASP A 193 8.48 20.17 -58.92
N ALA A 194 7.28 19.86 -59.36
CA ALA A 194 6.21 19.13 -58.67
C ALA A 194 6.33 17.58 -58.52
N LYS A 195 5.52 17.07 -57.56
CA LYS A 195 4.71 15.81 -57.56
C LYS A 195 5.49 14.46 -57.64
N THR A 196 5.26 13.43 -56.81
CA THR A 196 4.05 12.58 -56.77
C THR A 196 4.27 11.42 -55.77
N GLU A 197 3.19 11.00 -55.09
CA GLU A 197 2.86 9.66 -54.53
C GLU A 197 3.77 8.91 -53.53
N GLY A 198 3.10 8.34 -52.51
CA GLY A 198 3.24 6.90 -52.26
C GLY A 198 3.67 6.47 -50.85
N ALA A 199 2.70 5.96 -50.10
CA ALA A 199 2.79 4.82 -49.18
C ALA A 199 3.62 4.90 -47.88
N VAL A 200 2.87 4.81 -46.76
CA VAL A 200 3.08 4.00 -45.53
C VAL A 200 4.52 3.65 -45.12
N PRO A 201 4.88 3.83 -43.83
CA PRO A 201 5.74 2.86 -43.18
C PRO A 201 5.20 2.31 -41.86
N ALA A 202 5.49 1.02 -41.72
CA ALA A 202 5.26 0.17 -40.57
C ALA A 202 6.13 0.55 -39.36
N SER A 203 5.59 0.27 -38.18
CA SER A 203 6.27 0.30 -36.90
C SER A 203 7.53 -0.58 -36.90
N THR A 204 8.67 0.00 -36.52
CA THR A 204 9.87 -0.74 -36.10
C THR A 204 10.27 -0.26 -34.71
N THR A 205 10.24 -1.21 -33.79
CA THR A 205 10.74 -1.15 -32.42
C THR A 205 12.26 -0.99 -32.41
N THR A 206 12.79 0.01 -31.69
CA THR A 206 14.21 0.07 -31.31
C THR A 206 14.36 0.46 -29.85
N LEU A 207 14.93 -0.48 -29.08
CA LEU A 207 15.54 -0.27 -27.75
C LEU A 207 16.82 0.57 -27.87
N PRO A 208 17.20 1.39 -26.86
CA PRO A 208 18.56 1.87 -26.72
C PRO A 208 19.40 1.02 -25.71
N PRO A 209 20.74 0.94 -25.91
CA PRO A 209 21.67 0.07 -25.17
C PRO A 209 22.33 0.79 -23.95
N PRO A 210 23.20 0.11 -23.15
CA PRO A 210 23.51 0.48 -21.77
C PRO A 210 24.81 1.29 -21.61
N GLY A 211 24.90 2.08 -20.53
CA GLY A 211 26.19 2.48 -19.94
C GLY A 211 26.28 3.91 -19.39
N GLY A 212 26.65 4.03 -18.11
CA GLY A 212 27.68 4.97 -17.65
C GLY A 212 27.28 6.39 -17.20
N SER A 213 27.34 6.61 -15.87
CA SER A 213 27.89 7.78 -15.15
C SER A 213 27.47 9.21 -15.55
N GLU A 214 26.74 9.90 -14.67
CA GLU A 214 27.20 11.11 -13.95
C GLU A 214 26.07 11.66 -13.06
N ALA A 215 26.23 11.54 -11.73
CA ALA A 215 25.35 12.14 -10.74
C ALA A 215 25.77 13.61 -10.51
N LYS A 216 25.00 14.57 -11.03
CA LYS A 216 25.11 15.98 -10.63
C LYS A 216 24.18 16.26 -9.45
N SER A 217 24.83 16.46 -8.31
CA SER A 217 24.28 17.09 -7.10
C SER A 217 23.77 18.49 -7.43
N ASN A 218 22.48 18.75 -7.19
CA ASN A 218 21.94 20.11 -7.16
C ASN A 218 21.40 20.39 -5.76
N SER A 219 22.19 21.14 -5.00
CA SER A 219 21.88 21.69 -3.68
C SER A 219 21.16 23.03 -3.85
N ALA A 220 19.89 23.10 -3.46
CA ALA A 220 19.16 24.36 -3.33
C ALA A 220 19.46 25.02 -1.95
N PRO A 221 19.49 26.37 -1.85
CA PRO A 221 19.68 27.08 -0.58
C PRO A 221 18.51 26.82 0.40
N ARG A 222 18.83 26.70 1.70
CA ARG A 222 17.85 26.56 2.80
C ARG A 222 17.40 27.93 3.27
N ASP A 223 16.09 28.15 3.33
CA ASP A 223 15.48 29.28 4.03
C ASP A 223 15.61 29.15 5.56
N PRO A 224 15.71 30.25 6.31
CA PRO A 224 15.80 30.23 7.77
C PRO A 224 14.46 29.86 8.44
N GLU A 225 14.52 29.04 9.50
CA GLU A 225 13.34 28.64 10.31
C GLU A 225 12.64 29.85 10.96
N PRO A 226 11.30 29.95 10.92
CA PRO A 226 10.56 30.99 11.62
C PRO A 226 10.46 30.67 13.13
N ARG A 227 10.53 31.73 13.96
CA ARG A 227 10.37 31.66 15.41
C ARG A 227 8.93 31.26 15.82
N ASP A 228 8.84 30.45 16.87
CA ASP A 228 7.65 29.70 17.33
C ASP A 228 6.41 30.55 17.64
N ASP A 229 6.58 31.84 17.87
CA ASP A 229 5.51 32.81 18.18
C ASP A 229 4.74 33.29 16.94
N VAL A 230 5.22 33.00 15.73
CA VAL A 230 4.55 33.31 14.45
C VAL A 230 3.81 32.09 13.87
N ALA A 231 4.19 30.87 14.26
CA ALA A 231 3.65 29.63 13.71
C ALA A 231 2.14 29.45 14.03
N ASP A 232 1.71 29.75 15.25
CA ASP A 232 0.30 29.60 15.67
C ASP A 232 -0.63 30.64 15.01
N ALA A 233 -0.14 31.86 14.78
CA ALA A 233 -0.89 32.89 14.06
C ALA A 233 -1.01 32.60 12.56
N VAL A 234 0.04 31.99 11.98
CA VAL A 234 0.07 31.56 10.58
C VAL A 234 -0.82 30.32 10.38
N GLU A 235 -0.85 29.36 11.30
CA GLU A 235 -1.72 28.18 11.20
C GLU A 235 -3.21 28.54 11.36
N GLY A 236 -3.53 29.52 12.21
CA GLY A 236 -4.88 30.10 12.31
C GLY A 236 -5.32 30.84 11.04
N ALA A 237 -4.44 31.67 10.46
CA ALA A 237 -4.72 32.40 9.22
C ALA A 237 -4.81 31.47 7.98
N TYR A 238 -4.01 30.39 7.96
CA TYR A 238 -4.07 29.33 6.94
C TYR A 238 -5.33 28.49 7.08
N ALA A 239 -5.82 28.23 8.30
CA ALA A 239 -7.09 27.54 8.52
C ALA A 239 -8.30 28.36 8.06
N SER A 240 -8.27 29.69 8.22
CA SER A 240 -9.35 30.57 7.75
C SER A 240 -9.36 30.78 6.23
N SER A 241 -8.19 30.87 5.57
CA SER A 241 -8.15 30.94 4.09
C SER A 241 -8.49 29.60 3.43
N LEU A 242 -8.35 28.48 4.14
CA LEU A 242 -8.77 27.16 3.68
C LEU A 242 -10.29 26.99 3.56
N ASP A 243 -11.10 27.79 4.26
CA ASP A 243 -12.56 27.75 4.17
C ASP A 243 -13.10 28.69 3.08
N GLU A 244 -12.44 29.81 2.79
CA GLU A 244 -12.84 30.74 1.71
C GLU A 244 -12.37 30.28 0.32
N ASP A 245 -11.17 29.69 0.19
CA ASP A 245 -10.67 29.16 -1.09
C ASP A 245 -11.22 27.76 -1.44
N ALA A 246 -11.88 27.09 -0.49
CA ALA A 246 -12.54 25.79 -0.70
C ALA A 246 -13.85 25.87 -1.50
N ALA A 247 -14.30 27.08 -1.85
CA ALA A 247 -15.34 27.31 -2.85
C ALA A 247 -14.80 27.22 -4.30
N GLY A 248 -13.51 26.91 -4.49
CA GLY A 248 -12.89 26.73 -5.79
C GLY A 248 -13.38 25.46 -6.52
N GLU A 249 -13.93 25.66 -7.72
CA GLU A 249 -14.36 24.62 -8.65
C GLU A 249 -13.31 23.49 -8.78
N GLY A 250 -13.72 22.26 -8.48
CA GLY A 250 -12.98 21.05 -8.85
C GLY A 250 -12.36 20.24 -7.70
N VAL A 251 -12.51 20.62 -6.43
CA VAL A 251 -12.12 19.76 -5.30
C VAL A 251 -13.03 18.54 -5.21
N VAL A 252 -12.53 17.36 -5.58
CA VAL A 252 -13.30 16.12 -5.52
C VAL A 252 -13.05 15.43 -4.19
N ASN A 253 -14.12 15.23 -3.42
CA ASN A 253 -14.12 14.55 -2.13
C ASN A 253 -14.37 13.04 -2.31
N TYR A 254 -13.49 12.22 -1.74
CA TYR A 254 -13.57 10.76 -1.76
C TYR A 254 -13.90 10.14 -0.39
N LYS A 255 -14.34 10.95 0.59
CA LYS A 255 -14.72 10.42 1.92
C LYS A 255 -15.70 9.27 1.80
N ASN A 256 -15.55 8.29 2.68
CA ASN A 256 -16.54 7.21 2.78
C ASN A 256 -17.93 7.81 3.06
N GLY A 257 -18.95 7.22 2.44
CA GLY A 257 -20.33 7.58 2.69
C GLY A 257 -20.68 7.37 4.17
N TRP A 258 -21.59 8.17 4.70
CA TRP A 258 -21.97 8.10 6.12
C TRP A 258 -22.38 6.69 6.56
N VAL A 259 -23.08 5.92 5.71
CA VAL A 259 -23.43 4.51 5.96
C VAL A 259 -22.19 3.63 6.10
N ALA A 260 -21.21 3.79 5.21
CA ALA A 260 -19.97 3.02 5.25
C ALA A 260 -19.13 3.38 6.49
N THR A 261 -19.11 4.65 6.88
CA THR A 261 -18.48 5.12 8.12
C THR A 261 -19.14 4.52 9.35
N VAL A 262 -20.47 4.60 9.47
CA VAL A 262 -21.21 4.02 10.60
C VAL A 262 -20.97 2.52 10.68
N PHE A 263 -21.07 1.81 9.55
CA PHE A 263 -20.80 0.38 9.50
C PHE A 263 -19.37 0.04 9.92
N ALA A 264 -18.37 0.76 9.42
CA ALA A 264 -16.97 0.56 9.79
C ALA A 264 -16.72 0.79 11.29
N VAL A 265 -17.33 1.83 11.88
CA VAL A 265 -17.24 2.12 13.32
C VAL A 265 -17.94 1.04 14.14
N LEU A 266 -19.09 0.53 13.71
CA LEU A 266 -19.79 -0.56 14.40
C LEU A 266 -18.97 -1.85 14.39
N VAL A 267 -18.40 -2.22 13.24
CA VAL A 267 -17.53 -3.39 13.11
C VAL A 267 -16.27 -3.21 13.98
N TRP A 268 -15.67 -2.02 13.94
CA TRP A 268 -14.51 -1.72 14.79
C TRP A 268 -14.83 -1.81 16.27
N LEU A 269 -15.95 -1.24 16.71
CA LEU A 269 -16.40 -1.30 18.10
C LEU A 269 -16.63 -2.75 18.53
N PHE A 270 -17.27 -3.55 17.69
CA PHE A 270 -17.46 -4.98 17.94
C PHE A 270 -16.12 -5.71 18.12
N ILE A 271 -15.18 -5.52 17.19
CA ILE A 271 -13.85 -6.14 17.26
C ILE A 271 -13.09 -5.68 18.52
N ALA A 272 -13.13 -4.38 18.83
CA ALA A 272 -12.46 -3.82 20.00
C ALA A 272 -13.04 -4.39 21.31
N VAL A 273 -14.37 -4.41 21.45
CA VAL A 273 -15.05 -4.96 22.64
C VAL A 273 -14.76 -6.45 22.79
N MET A 274 -14.85 -7.23 21.71
CA MET A 274 -14.57 -8.67 21.75
C MET A 274 -13.11 -8.95 22.11
N ASN A 275 -12.16 -8.19 21.56
CA ASN A 275 -10.75 -8.37 21.91
C ASN A 275 -10.44 -7.96 23.35
N VAL A 276 -11.05 -6.88 23.85
CA VAL A 276 -10.92 -6.47 25.26
C VAL A 276 -11.52 -7.52 26.18
N ALA A 277 -12.69 -8.07 25.84
CA ALA A 277 -13.31 -9.16 26.58
C ALA A 277 -12.43 -10.42 26.58
N ASN A 278 -11.87 -10.81 25.44
CA ASN A 278 -10.95 -11.95 25.35
C ASN A 278 -9.69 -11.72 26.18
N LEU A 279 -9.11 -10.52 26.16
CA LEU A 279 -7.94 -10.17 26.97
C LEU A 279 -8.26 -10.19 28.47
N ALA A 280 -9.44 -9.71 28.86
CA ALA A 280 -9.90 -9.73 30.24
C ALA A 280 -10.16 -11.17 30.73
N LEU A 281 -10.78 -12.02 29.92
CA LEU A 281 -10.99 -13.43 30.24
C LEU A 281 -9.66 -14.18 30.36
N LEU A 282 -8.73 -13.96 29.41
CA LEU A 282 -7.39 -14.52 29.46
C LEU A 282 -6.61 -14.07 30.71
N GLY A 283 -6.73 -12.79 31.09
CA GLY A 283 -6.13 -12.24 32.31
C GLY A 283 -6.77 -12.76 33.60
N LEU A 284 -8.01 -13.23 33.53
CA LEU A 284 -8.74 -13.89 34.62
C LEU A 284 -8.55 -15.42 34.64
N GLY A 285 -7.73 -15.96 33.73
CA GLY A 285 -7.46 -17.40 33.61
C GLY A 285 -8.67 -18.24 33.22
N LYS A 286 -9.63 -17.65 32.50
CA LYS A 286 -10.85 -18.33 32.01
C LYS A 286 -10.88 -18.41 30.49
#